data_AF-A0A377Z4B1-F1
#
_entry.id   AF-A0A377Z4B1-F1
#
_cell.length_a   1.000
_cell.length_b   1.000
_cell.length_c   1.000
_cell.angle_alpha   90.00
_cell.angle_beta   90.00
_cell.angle_gamma   90.00
#
_symmetry.space_group_name_H-M   'P 1'
#
loop_
_entity.id
_entity.type
_entity.pdbx_description
1 polymer ?
#
loop_
_entity_poly.entity_id
_entity_poly.type
_entity_poly.pdbx_seq_one_letter_code
_entity_poly.pdbx_strand_id
1 'polypeptide(L)'
;MGGGMAQQQPLFSSKNPASPAYGQYTDASGKSYGAAQPGRTMNVPKTAMARSQPPPPPSPAAAFGESVAKQSTMQRSAAGSTSSSRSMGG
;
A
#
# COMPACT_ATOMS: atom_id res chain seq x y z
N MET A 1 11.42 -8.04 35.18
CA MET A 1 11.79 -8.71 33.90
C MET A 1 10.92 -8.12 32.79
N GLY A 2 11.50 -7.25 31.96
CA GLY A 2 10.77 -6.56 30.89
C GLY A 2 10.44 -7.50 29.74
N GLY A 3 9.29 -8.18 29.83
CA GLY A 3 8.71 -8.96 28.76
C GLY A 3 7.96 -8.07 27.78
N GLY A 4 8.65 -7.11 27.17
CA GLY A 4 8.16 -6.54 25.93
C GLY A 4 8.19 -7.67 24.91
N MET A 5 7.09 -7.89 24.20
CA MET A 5 7.09 -8.63 22.96
C MET A 5 7.96 -7.84 21.97
N ALA A 6 9.29 -7.88 22.16
CA ALA A 6 10.23 -7.45 21.15
C ALA A 6 9.82 -8.27 19.94
N GLN A 7 9.26 -7.60 18.93
CA GLN A 7 8.68 -8.23 17.76
C GLN A 7 9.66 -9.29 17.32
N GLN A 8 9.30 -10.56 17.52
CA GLN A 8 10.18 -11.67 17.19
C GLN A 8 10.25 -11.65 15.68
N GLN A 9 11.29 -10.99 15.17
CA GLN A 9 11.51 -10.87 13.74
C GLN A 9 11.68 -12.29 13.21
N PRO A 10 10.97 -12.64 12.13
CA PRO A 10 11.16 -13.94 11.50
C PRO A 10 12.63 -14.09 11.10
N LEU A 11 13.17 -15.28 11.34
CA LEU A 11 14.49 -15.66 10.88
C LEU A 11 14.35 -16.43 9.58
N PHE A 12 15.28 -16.20 8.66
CA PHE A 12 15.30 -16.79 7.32
C PHE A 12 16.56 -17.63 7.12
N SER A 13 16.45 -18.64 6.26
CA SER A 13 17.61 -19.39 5.77
C SER A 13 17.49 -19.56 4.26
N SER A 14 18.62 -19.43 3.56
CA SER A 14 18.64 -19.57 2.11
C SER A 14 18.86 -21.03 1.71
N LYS A 15 18.18 -21.48 0.64
CA LYS A 15 18.42 -22.78 -0.01
C LYS A 15 19.50 -22.71 -1.09
N ASN A 16 19.98 -21.52 -1.45
CA ASN A 16 21.03 -21.36 -2.46
C ASN A 16 22.42 -21.54 -1.80
N PRO A 17 23.23 -22.53 -2.20
CA PRO A 17 24.55 -22.78 -1.62
C PRO A 17 25.55 -21.62 -1.80
N ALA A 18 25.35 -20.74 -2.78
CA ALA A 18 26.18 -19.54 -2.95
C ALA A 18 25.81 -18.39 -2.00
N SER A 19 24.76 -18.55 -1.18
CA SER A 19 24.29 -17.50 -0.28
C SER A 19 25.06 -17.51 1.05
N PRO A 20 25.46 -16.34 1.58
CA PRO A 20 26.02 -16.24 2.93
C PRO A 20 25.07 -16.71 4.04
N ALA A 21 23.76 -16.74 3.76
CA ALA A 21 22.72 -17.23 4.66
C ALA A 21 22.41 -18.73 4.47
N TYR A 22 23.18 -19.44 3.65
CA TYR A 22 22.98 -20.88 3.43
C TYR A 22 23.31 -21.65 4.70
N GLY A 23 22.36 -22.47 5.17
CA GLY A 23 22.53 -23.28 6.38
C GLY A 23 22.49 -22.52 7.70
N GLN A 24 22.30 -21.19 7.68
CA GLN A 24 22.23 -20.35 8.89
C GLN A 24 20.88 -19.63 8.99
N TYR A 25 20.47 -19.29 10.21
CA TYR A 25 19.36 -18.36 10.44
C TYR A 25 19.87 -16.92 10.40
N THR A 26 19.24 -16.09 9.59
CA THR A 26 19.54 -14.65 9.47
C THR A 26 18.28 -13.82 9.57
N ASP A 27 18.34 -12.67 10.23
CA ASP A 27 17.22 -11.71 10.26
C ASP A 27 17.21 -10.82 9.00
N ALA A 28 16.18 -9.98 8.88
CA ALA A 28 16.06 -9.02 7.78
C ALA A 28 17.18 -7.96 7.74
N SER A 29 17.94 -7.79 8.84
CA SER A 29 19.12 -6.91 8.90
C SER A 29 20.42 -7.60 8.50
N GLY A 30 20.38 -8.92 8.27
CA GLY A 30 21.54 -9.74 7.91
C GLY A 30 22.32 -10.29 9.09
N LYS A 31 21.83 -10.15 10.33
CA LYS A 31 22.48 -10.73 11.52
C LYS A 31 22.29 -12.24 11.54
N SER A 32 23.38 -12.98 11.75
CA SER A 32 23.37 -14.45 11.84
C SER A 32 23.13 -14.92 13.27
N TYR A 33 22.28 -15.94 13.43
CA TYR A 33 21.84 -16.51 14.71
C TYR A 33 22.29 -17.97 14.88
N GLY A 34 23.19 -18.45 14.01
CA GLY A 34 23.70 -19.82 14.05
C GLY A 34 23.02 -20.76 13.05
N ALA A 35 23.33 -22.05 13.18
CA ALA A 35 22.92 -23.07 12.21
C ALA A 35 21.40 -23.26 12.16
N ALA A 36 20.88 -23.40 10.95
CA ALA A 36 19.46 -23.65 10.71
C ALA A 36 19.09 -25.06 11.18
N GLN A 37 18.08 -25.17 12.04
CA GLN A 37 17.61 -26.45 12.56
C GLN A 37 16.46 -27.02 11.70
N PRO A 38 16.49 -28.32 11.39
CA PRO A 38 15.35 -28.98 10.75
C PRO A 38 14.09 -28.93 11.64
N GLY A 39 12.90 -28.77 11.05
CA GLY A 39 11.62 -29.02 11.73
C GLY A 39 10.78 -27.81 12.16
N ARG A 40 11.30 -26.58 12.06
CA ARG A 40 10.52 -25.34 12.30
C ARG A 40 10.71 -24.33 11.17
N THR A 41 10.58 -24.79 9.93
CA THR A 41 10.77 -23.96 8.74
C THR A 41 9.44 -23.78 8.00
N MET A 42 9.16 -22.54 7.61
CA MET A 42 8.08 -22.20 6.68
C MET A 42 8.72 -21.77 5.36
N ASN A 43 8.21 -22.29 4.24
CA ASN A 43 8.74 -21.97 2.93
C ASN A 43 8.17 -20.61 2.48
N VAL A 44 9.00 -19.57 2.41
CA VAL A 44 8.58 -18.23 1.95
C VAL A 44 8.83 -18.11 0.44
N PRO A 45 7.79 -17.94 -0.40
CA PRO A 45 7.98 -17.72 -1.83
C PRO A 45 8.80 -16.45 -2.10
N LYS A 46 9.66 -16.47 -3.14
CA LYS A 46 10.50 -15.31 -3.50
C LYS A 46 9.66 -14.05 -3.77
N THR A 47 8.47 -14.20 -4.34
CA THR A 47 7.51 -13.11 -4.60
C THR A 47 7.00 -12.46 -3.33
N ALA A 48 6.85 -13.21 -2.23
CA ALA A 48 6.47 -12.67 -0.94
C ALA A 48 7.59 -11.85 -0.28
N MET A 49 8.84 -12.02 -0.71
CA MET A 49 9.99 -11.21 -0.27
C MET A 49 10.32 -10.04 -1.21
N ALA A 50 9.63 -9.93 -2.36
CA ALA A 50 9.79 -8.77 -3.20
C ALA A 50 9.24 -7.53 -2.46
N ARG A 51 9.87 -6.37 -2.64
CA ARG A 51 9.32 -5.11 -2.10
C ARG A 51 7.87 -5.02 -2.56
N SER A 52 6.94 -4.82 -1.61
CA SER A 52 5.56 -4.45 -1.92
C SER A 52 5.61 -3.43 -3.03
N GLN A 53 4.84 -3.64 -4.10
CA GLN A 53 4.85 -2.74 -5.24
C GLN A 53 4.77 -1.30 -4.73
N PRO A 54 5.57 -0.37 -5.27
CA PRO A 54 5.51 1.02 -4.86
C PRO A 54 4.04 1.45 -4.89
N PRO A 55 3.54 2.14 -3.84
CA PRO A 55 2.17 2.62 -3.86
C PRO A 55 1.94 3.41 -5.15
N PRO A 56 0.76 3.27 -5.78
CA PRO A 56 0.46 4.01 -7.01
C PRO A 56 0.69 5.50 -6.78
N PRO A 57 1.12 6.25 -7.82
CA PRO A 57 1.30 7.69 -7.69
C PRO A 57 0.00 8.33 -7.19
N PRO A 58 0.07 9.36 -6.32
CA PRO A 58 -1.12 10.05 -5.87
C PRO A 58 -1.87 10.60 -7.09
N SER A 59 -3.21 10.50 -7.07
CA SER A 59 -4.05 11.14 -8.10
C SER A 59 -3.64 12.61 -8.25
N PRO A 60 -3.52 13.13 -9.48
CA PRO A 60 -3.09 14.50 -9.70
C PRO A 60 -4.01 15.47 -8.92
N ALA A 61 -3.40 16.28 -8.04
CA ALA A 61 -4.10 17.24 -7.17
C ALA A 61 -4.98 18.25 -7.93
N ALA A 62 -4.81 18.35 -9.26
CA ALA A 62 -5.60 19.19 -10.14
C ALA A 62 -7.02 18.64 -10.44
N ALA A 63 -7.27 17.34 -10.27
CA ALA A 63 -8.55 16.73 -10.67
C ALA A 63 -9.73 17.11 -9.75
N PHE A 64 -9.47 17.45 -8.49
CA PHE A 64 -10.52 17.87 -7.55
C PHE A 64 -11.04 19.27 -7.90
N GLY A 65 -10.14 20.22 -8.20
CA GLY A 65 -10.53 21.58 -8.58
C GLY A 65 -11.38 21.60 -9.86
N GLU A 66 -11.03 20.77 -10.84
CA GLU A 66 -11.81 20.63 -12.07
C GLU A 66 -13.19 20.01 -11.84
N SER A 67 -13.29 19.04 -10.92
CA SER A 67 -14.57 18.39 -10.56
C SER A 67 -15.51 19.35 -9.82
N VAL A 68 -14.99 20.15 -8.89
CA VAL A 68 -15.76 21.18 -8.17
C VAL A 68 -16.17 22.32 -9.12
N ALA A 69 -15.29 22.71 -10.05
CA ALA A 69 -15.61 23.71 -11.07
C ALA A 69 -16.73 23.23 -12.00
N LYS A 70 -16.66 21.98 -12.49
CA LYS A 70 -17.69 21.35 -13.34
C LYS A 70 -19.03 21.19 -12.62
N GLN A 71 -19.03 20.82 -11.34
CA GLN A 71 -20.25 20.75 -10.53
C GLN A 71 -20.86 22.16 -10.33
N SER A 72 -20.02 23.16 -10.04
CA SER A 72 -20.47 24.54 -9.83
C SER A 72 -21.04 25.19 -11.10
N THR A 73 -20.47 24.89 -12.28
CA THR A 73 -21.05 25.35 -13.55
C THR A 73 -22.36 24.64 -13.87
N MET A 74 -22.47 23.32 -13.67
CA MET A 74 -23.73 22.59 -13.90
C MET A 74 -24.87 23.05 -12.98
N GLN A 75 -24.58 23.37 -11.71
CA GLN A 75 -25.58 23.93 -10.79
C GLN A 75 -26.05 25.34 -11.22
N ARG A 76 -25.16 26.15 -11.80
CA ARG A 76 -25.53 27.46 -12.36
C ARG A 76 -26.31 27.36 -13.67
N SER A 77 -26.00 26.40 -14.54
CA SER A 77 -26.78 26.15 -15.76
C SER A 77 -28.19 25.63 -15.46
N ALA A 78 -28.35 24.83 -14.39
CA ALA A 78 -29.67 24.40 -13.92
C ALA A 78 -30.45 25.55 -13.25
N ALA A 79 -29.80 26.43 -12.48
CA ALA A 79 -30.45 27.59 -11.85
C ALA A 79 -30.84 28.69 -12.85
N GLY A 80 -30.11 28.82 -13.97
CA GLY A 80 -30.45 29.74 -15.06
C GLY A 80 -31.63 29.28 -15.94
N SER A 81 -32.11 28.04 -15.75
CA SER A 81 -33.22 27.47 -16.54
C SER A 81 -34.58 27.62 -15.87
N THR A 82 -34.67 28.13 -14.64
CA THR A 82 -35.94 28.27 -13.88
C THR A 82 -36.58 29.66 -13.99
N SER A 83 -36.08 30.55 -14.86
CA SER A 83 -36.69 31.87 -15.09
C SER A 83 -37.67 31.92 -16.27
N SER A 84 -37.96 30.79 -16.92
CA SER A 84 -38.84 30.79 -18.10
C SER A 84 -40.20 30.18 -17.81
N SER A 85 -41.24 31.01 -17.98
CA SER A 85 -42.67 30.70 -18.05
C SER A 85 -43.50 30.82 -16.76
N ARG A 86 -43.95 32.04 -16.49
CA ARG A 86 -45.37 32.30 -16.18
C ARG A 86 -45.77 33.71 -16.64
N SER A 87 -46.07 33.83 -17.93
CA SER A 87 -46.92 34.91 -18.45
C SER A 87 -48.38 34.47 -18.33
N MET A 88 -49.21 35.27 -17.65
CA MET A 88 -50.67 35.49 -17.79
C MET A 88 -51.01 36.40 -16.58
N GLY A 89 -51.24 37.71 -16.65
CA GLY A 89 -51.81 38.52 -17.72
C GLY A 89 -53.32 38.35 -17.75
N GLY A 90 -54.06 39.04 -16.87
CA GLY A 90 -55.53 39.03 -16.84
C GLY A 90 -56.10 39.13 -15.42
#